data_AF-F0F4U0-F1
#
_entry.id   AF-F0F4U0-F1
#
_cell.length_a   1.000
_cell.length_b   1.000
_cell.length_c   1.000
_cell.angle_alpha   90.00
_cell.angle_beta   90.00
_cell.angle_gamma   90.00
#
_symmetry.space_group_name_H-M   'P 1'
#
loop_
_entity.id
_entity.type
_entity.pdbx_description
1 polymer ?
#
loop_
_entity_poly.entity_id
_entity_poly.type
_entity_poly.pdbx_seq_one_letter_code
_entity_poly.pdbx_strand_id
1 'polypeptide(L)'
;MPRVASFIATANVSDVFSDPSGCRRFIAVTLTDPIRLPDRIDYEQLYAQAVAELEAGRRYWFDEADTQEIMANNVQYQQRTPAEALFFECFSIPKDLTKSAYMTAASIFSLLRQRYGSQLHLTSLSHFGRVLANIPNLHSKHSSHGTEYLVAVQSCIDQSVNPNLKR
;
A
#
# COMPACT_ATOMS: atom_id res chain seq x y z
N MET A 1 -4.92 -21.76 12.84
CA MET A 1 -6.29 -21.44 13.31
C MET A 1 -7.19 -21.35 12.09
N PRO A 2 -8.31 -22.08 12.03
CA PRO A 2 -9.22 -22.05 10.87
C PRO A 2 -9.87 -20.67 10.73
N ARG A 3 -10.20 -20.27 9.49
CA ARG A 3 -10.98 -19.05 9.24
C ARG A 3 -12.42 -19.33 9.69
N VAL A 4 -12.91 -18.57 10.66
CA VAL A 4 -14.21 -18.81 11.31
C VAL A 4 -15.34 -18.01 10.67
N ALA A 5 -15.01 -16.92 9.98
CA ALA A 5 -15.98 -16.06 9.31
C ALA A 5 -15.37 -15.34 8.12
N SER A 6 -16.24 -14.97 7.17
CA SER A 6 -15.95 -14.10 6.03
C SER A 6 -16.88 -12.90 6.09
N PHE A 7 -16.37 -11.71 5.76
CA PHE A 7 -17.15 -10.47 5.71
C PHE A 7 -17.19 -9.95 4.28
N ILE A 8 -18.35 -9.40 3.90
CA ILE A 8 -18.55 -8.70 2.63
C ILE A 8 -19.00 -7.29 2.97
N ALA A 9 -18.38 -6.30 2.35
CA ALA A 9 -18.73 -4.89 2.48
C ALA A 9 -18.76 -4.25 1.10
N THR A 10 -19.60 -3.24 0.93
CA THR A 10 -19.67 -2.43 -0.28
C THR A 10 -19.21 -1.02 0.04
N ALA A 11 -18.50 -0.40 -0.90
CA ALA A 11 -18.02 0.97 -0.79
C ALA A 11 -18.16 1.67 -2.16
N ASN A 12 -18.41 2.98 -2.12
CA ASN A 12 -18.46 3.81 -3.32
C ASN A 12 -17.10 4.45 -3.65
N VAL A 13 -16.06 4.09 -2.88
CA VAL A 13 -14.68 4.57 -3.03
C VAL A 13 -13.77 3.37 -3.25
N SER A 14 -12.70 3.55 -4.02
CA SER A 14 -11.76 2.47 -4.35
C SER A 14 -10.65 2.32 -3.31
N ASP A 15 -10.34 3.35 -2.55
CA ASP A 15 -9.25 3.40 -1.57
C ASP A 15 -9.70 2.81 -0.22
N VAL A 16 -10.00 1.51 -0.20
CA VAL A 16 -10.59 0.83 0.97
C VAL A 16 -9.56 0.19 1.91
N PHE A 17 -8.32 -0.03 1.47
CA PHE A 17 -7.30 -0.69 2.29
C PHE A 17 -6.31 0.30 2.90
N SER A 18 -6.30 0.41 4.22
CA SER A 18 -5.38 1.28 4.96
C SER A 18 -4.15 0.57 5.53
N ASP A 19 -4.11 -0.77 5.52
CA ASP A 19 -2.96 -1.57 6.02
C ASP A 19 -2.12 -2.15 4.87
N PRO A 20 -0.92 -1.59 4.63
CA PRO A 20 -0.05 -2.07 3.57
C PRO A 20 0.56 -3.45 3.85
N SER A 21 0.57 -3.93 5.11
CA SER A 21 1.18 -5.20 5.50
C SER A 21 0.30 -6.44 5.30
N GLY A 22 -1.00 -6.25 5.01
CA GLY A 22 -2.03 -7.24 5.34
C GLY A 22 -3.10 -7.50 4.29
N CYS A 23 -2.92 -7.09 3.03
CA CYS A 23 -3.99 -7.14 2.04
C CYS A 23 -4.34 -8.54 1.49
N ARG A 24 -3.55 -9.60 1.78
CA ARG A 24 -3.80 -10.97 1.26
C ARG A 24 -5.13 -11.60 1.71
N ARG A 25 -5.79 -11.03 2.71
CA ARG A 25 -7.07 -11.53 3.25
C ARG A 25 -8.29 -10.85 2.64
N PHE A 26 -8.08 -9.91 1.71
CA PHE A 26 -9.14 -9.20 1.05
C PHE A 26 -9.16 -9.53 -0.44
N ILE A 27 -10.36 -9.60 -1.00
CA ILE A 27 -10.57 -9.70 -2.43
C ILE A 27 -11.39 -8.47 -2.81
N ALA A 28 -10.71 -7.44 -3.32
CA ALA A 28 -11.39 -6.23 -3.79
C ALA A 28 -11.76 -6.37 -5.27
N VAL A 29 -13.01 -6.08 -5.57
CA VAL A 29 -13.58 -6.12 -6.92
C VAL A 29 -14.34 -4.82 -7.15
N THR A 30 -14.02 -4.14 -8.24
CA THR A 30 -14.78 -2.99 -8.72
C THR A 30 -15.86 -3.49 -9.67
N LEU A 31 -17.12 -3.16 -9.39
CA LEU A 31 -18.22 -3.40 -10.33
C LEU A 31 -18.23 -2.25 -11.36
N THR A 32 -17.97 -2.56 -12.62
CA THR A 32 -17.92 -1.56 -13.71
C THR A 32 -19.31 -1.24 -14.25
N ASP A 33 -20.26 -2.16 -14.08
CA ASP A 33 -21.60 -2.08 -14.63
C ASP A 33 -22.64 -2.58 -13.61
N PRO A 34 -23.91 -2.14 -13.71
CA PRO A 34 -24.97 -2.64 -12.85
C PRO A 34 -25.16 -4.15 -13.00
N ILE A 35 -25.14 -4.86 -11.87
CA ILE A 35 -25.51 -6.28 -11.84
C ILE A 35 -27.02 -6.38 -12.04
N ARG A 36 -27.43 -6.97 -13.16
CA ARG A 36 -28.84 -7.31 -13.41
C ARG A 36 -29.16 -8.64 -12.74
N LEU A 37 -29.87 -8.57 -11.62
CA LEU A 37 -30.38 -9.74 -10.94
C LEU A 37 -31.78 -10.09 -11.50
N PRO A 38 -32.12 -11.39 -11.62
CA PRO A 38 -33.49 -11.80 -11.87
C PRO A 38 -34.38 -11.41 -10.67
N ASP A 39 -35.69 -11.31 -10.89
CA ASP A 39 -36.68 -11.01 -9.83
C ASP A 39 -36.61 -12.03 -8.68
N ARG A 40 -36.16 -13.25 -8.96
CA ARG A 40 -35.91 -14.30 -7.98
C ARG A 40 -34.65 -15.08 -8.31
N ILE A 41 -33.77 -15.23 -7.32
CA ILE A 41 -32.59 -16.09 -7.41
C ILE A 41 -33.03 -17.55 -7.20
N ASP A 42 -32.65 -18.43 -8.12
CA ASP A 42 -32.81 -19.88 -7.96
C ASP A 42 -31.67 -20.43 -7.10
N TYR A 43 -31.88 -20.40 -5.78
CA TYR A 43 -30.90 -20.90 -4.83
C TYR A 43 -30.67 -22.42 -4.96
N GLU A 44 -31.68 -23.20 -5.33
CA GLU A 44 -31.55 -24.65 -5.44
C GLU A 44 -30.57 -25.02 -6.56
N GLN A 45 -30.74 -24.41 -7.74
CA GLN A 45 -29.80 -24.59 -8.84
C GLN A 45 -28.40 -24.07 -8.49
N LEU A 46 -28.30 -22.89 -7.86
CA LEU A 46 -27.00 -22.30 -7.48
C LEU A 46 -26.22 -23.20 -6.52
N TYR A 47 -26.90 -23.75 -5.50
CA TYR A 47 -26.28 -24.69 -4.57
C TYR A 47 -25.95 -26.02 -5.24
N ALA A 48 -26.83 -26.55 -6.10
CA ALA A 48 -26.57 -27.78 -6.84
C ALA A 48 -25.30 -27.67 -7.70
N GLN A 49 -25.10 -26.52 -8.37
CA GLN A 49 -23.87 -26.26 -9.12
C GLN A 49 -22.64 -26.21 -8.21
N ALA A 50 -22.71 -25.49 -7.08
CA ALA A 50 -21.59 -25.41 -6.15
C ALA A 50 -21.19 -26.79 -5.59
N VAL A 51 -22.17 -27.63 -5.24
CA VAL A 51 -21.94 -29.01 -4.79
C VAL A 51 -21.29 -29.84 -5.89
N ALA A 52 -21.84 -29.82 -7.11
CA ALA A 52 -21.30 -30.57 -8.23
C ALA A 52 -19.84 -30.23 -8.54
N GLU A 53 -19.47 -28.94 -8.47
CA GLU A 53 -18.09 -28.50 -8.70
C GLU A 53 -17.13 -28.99 -7.60
N LEU A 54 -17.59 -29.00 -6.33
CA LEU A 54 -16.82 -29.55 -5.22
C LEU A 54 -16.64 -31.07 -5.35
N GLU A 55 -17.70 -31.79 -5.74
CA GLU A 55 -17.65 -33.24 -6.00
C GLU A 55 -16.75 -33.59 -7.19
N ALA A 56 -16.71 -32.72 -8.21
CA ALA A 56 -15.78 -32.82 -9.33
C ALA A 56 -14.32 -32.50 -8.94
N GLY A 57 -14.04 -32.16 -7.68
CA GLY A 57 -12.71 -31.89 -7.17
C GLY A 57 -12.18 -30.51 -7.51
N ARG A 58 -13.05 -29.54 -7.84
CA ARG A 58 -12.60 -28.15 -8.03
C ARG A 58 -12.01 -27.62 -6.73
N ARG A 59 -10.87 -26.95 -6.86
CA ARG A 59 -10.13 -26.38 -5.74
C ARG A 59 -10.94 -25.24 -5.11
N TYR A 60 -11.20 -25.33 -3.81
CA TYR A 60 -11.95 -24.32 -3.04
C TYR A 60 -11.05 -23.45 -2.14
N TRP A 61 -9.74 -23.51 -2.33
CA TRP A 61 -8.75 -22.71 -1.61
C TRP A 61 -7.77 -22.06 -2.59
N PHE A 62 -7.23 -20.90 -2.20
CA PHE A 62 -6.19 -20.23 -2.96
C PHE A 62 -4.83 -20.85 -2.65
N ASP A 63 -4.03 -21.07 -3.69
CA ASP A 63 -2.61 -21.39 -3.54
C ASP A 63 -1.75 -20.12 -3.43
N GLU A 64 -0.43 -20.29 -3.47
CA GLU A 64 0.51 -19.19 -3.38
C GLU A 64 0.46 -18.26 -4.60
N ALA A 65 0.27 -18.81 -5.81
CA ALA A 65 0.17 -18.02 -7.04
C ALA A 65 -1.11 -17.18 -7.03
N ASP A 66 -2.24 -17.79 -6.65
CA ASP A 66 -3.52 -17.09 -6.48
C ASP A 66 -3.39 -15.96 -5.45
N THR A 67 -2.67 -16.21 -4.35
CA THR A 67 -2.44 -15.21 -3.30
C THR A 67 -1.62 -14.03 -3.84
N GLN A 68 -0.61 -14.28 -4.66
CA GLN A 68 0.20 -13.23 -5.29
C GLN A 68 -0.63 -12.39 -6.26
N GLU A 69 -1.50 -13.01 -7.05
CA GLU A 69 -2.40 -12.32 -7.97
C GLU A 69 -3.40 -11.42 -7.21
N ILE A 70 -4.01 -11.94 -6.14
CA ILE A 70 -4.88 -11.15 -5.25
C ILE A 70 -4.12 -9.96 -4.67
N MET A 71 -2.88 -10.17 -4.20
CA MET A 71 -2.07 -9.10 -3.65
C MET A 71 -1.73 -8.04 -4.70
N ALA A 72 -1.38 -8.44 -5.92
CA ALA A 72 -1.11 -7.53 -7.02
C ALA A 72 -2.35 -6.71 -7.40
N ASN A 73 -3.51 -7.37 -7.51
CA ASN A 73 -4.78 -6.69 -7.77
C ASN A 73 -5.16 -5.70 -6.64
N ASN A 74 -4.84 -6.04 -5.39
CA ASN A 74 -5.20 -5.21 -4.24
C ASN A 74 -4.43 -3.87 -4.16
N VAL A 75 -3.29 -3.73 -4.85
CA VAL A 75 -2.48 -2.50 -4.85
C VAL A 75 -3.30 -1.28 -5.26
N GLN A 76 -4.21 -1.40 -6.24
CA GLN A 76 -5.03 -0.28 -6.70
C GLN A 76 -6.07 0.19 -5.68
N TYR A 77 -6.37 -0.63 -4.67
CA TYR A 77 -7.35 -0.34 -3.61
C TYR A 77 -6.69 0.15 -2.32
N GLN A 78 -5.36 0.29 -2.31
CA GLN A 78 -4.62 0.79 -1.16
C GLN A 78 -4.70 2.31 -1.04
N GLN A 79 -5.01 2.79 0.16
CA GLN A 79 -4.91 4.19 0.51
C GLN A 79 -3.45 4.61 0.55
N ARG A 80 -3.11 5.66 -0.20
CA ARG A 80 -1.84 6.35 0.00
C ARG A 80 -1.87 7.07 1.33
N THR A 81 -0.97 6.69 2.24
CA THR A 81 -0.88 7.39 3.53
C THR A 81 -0.32 8.80 3.32
N PRO A 82 -0.69 9.78 4.17
CA PRO A 82 -0.09 11.12 4.10
C PRO A 82 1.45 11.09 4.17
N ALA A 83 2.00 10.17 4.97
CA ALA A 83 3.44 9.96 5.10
C ALA A 83 4.10 9.49 3.79
N GLU A 84 3.44 8.60 3.05
CA GLU A 84 3.89 8.14 1.73
C GLU A 84 3.83 9.26 0.69
N ALA A 85 2.74 10.04 0.69
CA ALA A 85 2.60 11.18 -0.22
C ALA A 85 3.72 12.21 -0.03
N LEU A 86 4.03 12.55 1.23
CA LEU A 86 5.11 13.49 1.58
C LEU A 86 6.48 12.96 1.20
N PHE A 87 6.70 11.66 1.37
CA PHE A 87 7.92 11.03 0.89
C PHE A 87 8.09 11.27 -0.62
N PHE A 88 7.04 11.03 -1.42
CA PHE A 88 7.08 11.24 -2.87
C PHE A 88 7.12 12.71 -3.31
N GLU A 89 6.92 13.67 -2.41
CA GLU A 89 7.09 15.11 -2.70
C GLU A 89 8.56 15.57 -2.60
N CYS A 90 9.36 14.89 -1.76
CA CYS A 90 10.77 15.22 -1.53
C CYS A 90 11.74 14.22 -2.16
N PHE A 91 11.30 12.98 -2.32
CA PHE A 91 12.13 11.86 -2.74
C PHE A 91 11.48 11.11 -3.89
N SER A 92 12.29 10.49 -4.73
CA SER A 92 11.84 9.56 -5.75
C SER A 92 12.64 8.28 -5.67
N ILE A 93 12.06 7.21 -6.23
CA ILE A 93 12.78 5.95 -6.44
C ILE A 93 13.77 6.20 -7.60
N PRO A 94 15.09 6.10 -7.39
CA PRO A 94 16.05 6.44 -8.42
C PRO A 94 15.94 5.48 -9.61
N LYS A 95 15.96 6.03 -10.82
CA LYS A 95 16.18 5.27 -12.05
C LYS A 95 17.67 5.10 -12.36
N ASP A 96 18.46 6.10 -11.96
CA ASP A 96 19.92 6.13 -12.10
C ASP A 96 20.60 6.21 -10.74
N LEU A 97 21.64 5.40 -10.54
CA LEU A 97 22.40 5.37 -9.28
C LEU A 97 23.22 6.65 -9.04
N THR A 98 23.51 7.42 -10.09
CA THR A 98 24.37 8.61 -10.05
C THR A 98 23.78 9.78 -9.24
N LYS A 99 22.44 9.84 -9.09
CA LYS A 99 21.73 10.86 -8.29
C LYS A 99 20.98 10.23 -7.11
N SER A 100 21.46 9.09 -6.63
CA SER A 100 20.85 8.34 -5.54
C SER A 100 21.73 8.35 -4.29
N ALA A 101 21.10 8.33 -3.12
CA ALA A 101 21.76 8.19 -1.85
C ALA A 101 21.02 7.18 -0.97
N TYR A 102 21.77 6.41 -0.19
CA TYR A 102 21.19 5.60 0.87
C TYR A 102 20.92 6.48 2.09
N MET A 103 19.69 6.47 2.58
CA MET A 103 19.28 7.25 3.74
C MET A 103 18.50 6.38 4.73
N THR A 104 18.74 6.55 6.02
CA THR A 104 17.94 5.86 7.04
C THR A 104 16.53 6.44 7.09
N ALA A 105 15.56 5.67 7.60
CA ALA A 105 14.21 6.18 7.85
C ALA A 105 14.24 7.45 8.73
N ALA A 106 15.16 7.51 9.71
CA ALA A 106 15.35 8.68 10.58
C ALA A 106 15.84 9.91 9.79
N SER A 107 16.80 9.74 8.89
CA SER A 107 17.32 10.82 8.05
C SER A 107 16.25 11.38 7.13
N ILE A 108 15.50 10.50 6.45
CA ILE A 108 14.39 10.88 5.57
C ILE A 108 13.31 11.61 6.38
N PHE A 109 12.92 11.05 7.53
CA PHE A 109 11.91 11.63 8.42
C PHE A 109 12.31 13.01 8.94
N SER A 110 13.58 13.19 9.29
CA SER A 110 14.12 14.49 9.74
C SER A 110 14.03 15.54 8.64
N LEU A 111 14.39 15.19 7.40
CA LEU A 111 14.32 16.11 6.26
C LEU A 111 12.87 16.54 5.98
N LEU A 112 11.92 15.60 6.03
CA LEU A 112 10.50 15.90 5.90
C LEU A 112 10.01 16.84 7.01
N ARG A 113 10.40 16.59 8.27
CA ARG A 113 10.05 17.49 9.39
C ARG A 113 10.65 18.88 9.27
N GLN A 114 11.86 19.00 8.72
CA GLN A 114 12.49 20.30 8.50
C GLN A 114 11.72 21.13 7.46
N ARG A 115 11.17 20.50 6.41
CA ARG A 115 10.49 21.18 5.31
C ARG A 115 9.07 21.62 5.63
N TYR A 116 8.26 20.73 6.21
CA TYR A 116 6.84 20.99 6.47
C TYR A 116 6.53 21.26 7.96
N GLY A 117 7.57 21.30 8.81
CA GLY A 117 7.46 21.67 10.21
C GLY A 117 6.62 20.70 11.06
N SER A 118 6.12 21.21 12.19
CA SER A 118 5.28 20.47 13.14
C SER A 118 3.83 20.29 12.70
N GLN A 119 3.44 20.84 11.54
CA GLN A 119 2.09 20.67 10.96
C GLN A 119 1.88 19.25 10.41
N LEU A 120 2.96 18.50 10.22
CA LEU A 120 2.92 17.10 9.89
C LEU A 120 2.48 16.26 11.08
N HIS A 121 1.29 15.67 11.01
CA HIS A 121 0.92 14.49 11.80
C HIS A 121 1.67 13.23 11.32
N LEU A 122 2.99 13.32 11.15
CA LEU A 122 3.86 12.16 11.01
C LEU A 122 3.97 11.51 12.39
N THR A 123 3.03 10.59 12.64
CA THR A 123 2.67 10.04 13.95
C THR A 123 3.83 9.41 14.71
N SER A 124 4.75 8.74 14.01
CA SER A 124 5.92 8.09 14.61
C SER A 124 6.95 7.68 13.56
N LEU A 125 8.24 7.74 13.92
CA LEU A 125 9.33 7.20 13.10
C LEU A 125 9.14 5.70 12.83
N SER A 126 8.63 4.93 13.79
CA SER A 126 8.37 3.49 13.61
C SER A 126 7.23 3.22 12.64
N HIS A 127 6.21 4.09 12.62
CA HIS A 127 5.16 4.03 11.60
C HIS A 127 5.74 4.38 10.23
N PHE A 128 6.54 5.45 10.15
CA PHE A 128 7.17 5.87 8.90
C PHE A 128 8.11 4.82 8.31
N GLY A 129 8.92 4.15 9.13
CA GLY A 129 9.76 3.04 8.68
C GLY A 129 8.95 1.89 8.06
N ARG A 130 7.77 1.58 8.62
CA ARG A 130 6.85 0.60 8.02
C ARG A 130 6.28 1.10 6.69
N VAL A 131 5.95 2.40 6.58
CA VAL A 131 5.52 2.98 5.30
C VAL A 131 6.60 2.80 4.24
N LEU A 132 7.85 3.21 4.51
CA LEU A 132 8.97 3.04 3.57
C LEU A 132 9.19 1.59 3.16
N ALA A 133 9.12 0.65 4.11
CA ALA A 133 9.26 -0.77 3.82
C ALA A 133 8.19 -1.33 2.89
N ASN A 134 7.04 -0.68 2.78
CA ASN A 134 5.93 -1.09 1.92
C ASN A 134 5.84 -0.29 0.61
N ILE A 135 6.73 0.68 0.37
CA ILE A 135 6.75 1.39 -0.91
C ILE A 135 7.23 0.44 -2.01
N PRO A 136 6.43 0.18 -3.05
CA PRO A 136 6.83 -0.72 -4.13
C PRO A 136 8.11 -0.24 -4.83
N ASN A 137 9.04 -1.16 -5.10
CA ASN A 137 10.31 -0.90 -5.78
C ASN A 137 11.30 0.01 -5.01
N LEU A 138 11.02 0.35 -3.74
CA LEU A 138 11.99 1.07 -2.91
C LEU A 138 13.03 0.09 -2.35
N HIS A 139 14.25 0.15 -2.90
CA HIS A 139 15.34 -0.72 -2.45
C HIS A 139 15.82 -0.33 -1.05
N SER A 140 16.02 -1.34 -0.21
CA SER A 140 16.61 -1.17 1.12
C SER A 140 17.79 -2.11 1.35
N LYS A 141 18.69 -1.72 2.25
CA LYS A 141 19.81 -2.55 2.72
C LYS A 141 19.97 -2.39 4.22
N HIS A 142 20.54 -3.40 4.87
CA HIS A 142 20.92 -3.31 6.27
C HIS A 142 22.31 -2.66 6.39
N SER A 143 22.47 -1.71 7.30
CA SER A 143 23.75 -1.07 7.64
C SER A 143 24.00 -1.10 9.15
N SER A 144 25.19 -0.68 9.60
CA SER A 144 25.51 -0.55 11.02
C SER A 144 24.61 0.46 11.76
N HIS A 145 23.94 1.36 11.02
CA HIS A 145 23.05 2.38 11.55
C HIS A 145 21.56 2.03 11.38
N GLY A 146 21.25 0.80 10.93
CA GLY A 146 19.89 0.31 10.69
C GLY A 146 19.57 0.14 9.20
N THR A 147 18.28 0.09 8.87
CA THR A 147 17.81 -0.05 7.49
C THR A 147 17.95 1.28 6.74
N GLU A 148 18.67 1.25 5.62
CA GLU A 148 18.84 2.36 4.70
C GLU A 148 18.04 2.11 3.42
N TYR A 149 17.42 3.16 2.90
CA TYR A 149 16.61 3.16 1.68
C TYR A 149 17.31 3.96 0.60
N LEU A 150 17.33 3.42 -0.62
CA LEU A 150 17.92 4.07 -1.78
C LEU A 150 16.93 5.10 -2.37
N VAL A 151 17.25 6.38 -2.25
CA VAL A 151 16.36 7.49 -2.64
C VAL A 151 17.08 8.52 -3.48
N ALA A 152 16.36 9.17 -4.38
CA ALA A 152 16.84 10.33 -5.12
C ALA A 152 16.13 11.58 -4.59
N VAL A 153 16.90 12.58 -4.23
CA VAL A 153 16.40 13.85 -3.70
C VAL A 153 15.83 14.67 -4.86
N GLN A 154 14.57 15.07 -4.79
CA GLN A 154 13.95 15.86 -5.86
C GLN A 154 14.40 17.33 -5.74
N SER A 155 14.78 17.93 -6.88
CA SER A 155 15.38 19.28 -6.98
C SER A 155 14.46 20.44 -6.57
N CYS A 156 13.26 20.17 -6.05
CA CYS A 156 12.46 21.17 -5.33
C CYS A 156 13.09 21.58 -3.97
N ILE A 157 14.26 21.05 -3.63
CA ILE A 157 14.98 21.27 -2.37
C ILE A 157 15.85 22.55 -2.38
N ASP A 158 16.06 23.20 -3.53
CA ASP A 158 16.95 24.37 -3.63
C ASP A 158 16.26 25.74 -3.46
N GLN A 159 14.94 25.81 -3.22
CA GLN A 159 14.24 27.10 -3.05
C GLN A 159 13.42 27.18 -1.75
N SER A 160 14.07 27.10 -0.59
CA SER A 160 13.53 27.72 0.64
C SER A 160 14.57 27.90 1.76
N VAL A 161 15.86 28.06 1.46
CA VAL A 161 16.75 28.74 2.43
C VAL A 161 16.59 30.23 2.19
N ASN A 162 15.62 30.84 2.86
CA ASN A 162 15.48 32.29 2.92
C ASN A 162 16.48 32.79 3.99
N PRO A 163 17.60 33.44 3.65
CA PRO A 163 18.58 33.87 4.63
C PRO A 163 18.27 35.31 5.01
N ASN A 164 17.17 35.58 5.70
CA ASN A 164 16.99 36.86 6.38
C ASN A 164 15.79 36.84 7.34
N LEU A 165 16.08 36.59 8.61
CA LEU A 165 15.40 37.30 9.69
C LEU A 165 16.49 37.74 10.69
N LYS A 166 17.09 38.90 10.43
CA LYS A 166 17.84 39.64 11.45
C LYS A 166 16.89 40.69 12.05
N ARG A 167 16.74 40.57 13.38
CA ARG A 167 16.26 41.55 14.37
C ARG A 167 14.78 41.90 14.36
#